data_AF-A0A316TPL2-F1
#
_entry.id   AF-A0A316TPL2-F1
#
_cell.length_a   1.000
_cell.length_b   1.000
_cell.length_c   1.000
_cell.angle_alpha   90.00
_cell.angle_beta   90.00
_cell.angle_gamma   90.00
#
_symmetry.space_group_name_H-M   'P 1'
#
loop_
_entity.id
_entity.type
_entity.pdbx_description
1 polymer ?
#
loop_
_entity_poly.entity_id
_entity_poly.type
_entity_poly.pdbx_seq_one_letter_code
_entity_poly.pdbx_strand_id
1 'polypeptide(L)'
;MQMIAVTGAQIYWFISIGLIVGFIIGIFIGGEGVSLKANLFWGVVSAIIMGEIGVQLGLSDGVWFSFVATWPFLFLVNAFHQHHVEDILGEIEHPAHLTGQFRMNKKTRERDKSKDVANVT
;
A
#
# COMPACT_ATOMS: atom_id res chain seq x y z
N MET A 1 35.03 -14.00 -5.80
CA MET A 1 34.16 -13.06 -5.05
C MET A 1 34.63 -13.11 -3.60
N GLN A 2 35.21 -12.04 -3.07
CA GLN A 2 35.55 -12.02 -1.64
C GLN A 2 34.25 -11.76 -0.86
N MET A 3 33.96 -12.58 0.14
CA MET A 3 32.82 -12.33 1.04
C MET A 3 33.20 -11.19 1.98
N ILE A 4 32.64 -10.00 1.77
CA ILE A 4 32.83 -8.86 2.66
C ILE A 4 32.00 -9.13 3.92
N ALA A 5 32.68 -9.27 5.06
CA ALA A 5 32.02 -9.58 6.31
C ALA A 5 31.28 -8.35 6.85
N VAL A 6 29.99 -8.53 7.15
CA VAL A 6 29.20 -7.51 7.86
C VAL A 6 29.63 -7.49 9.32
N THR A 7 30.02 -6.32 9.81
CA THR A 7 30.43 -6.11 11.20
C THR A 7 29.22 -5.92 12.11
N GLY A 8 29.39 -6.20 13.42
CA GLY A 8 28.33 -5.94 14.41
C GLY A 8 27.90 -4.46 14.47
N ALA A 9 28.84 -3.53 14.23
CA ALA A 9 28.54 -2.11 14.14
C ALA A 9 27.61 -1.79 12.96
N GLN A 10 27.82 -2.42 11.79
CA GLN A 10 26.94 -2.24 10.64
C GLN A 10 25.53 -2.78 10.90
N ILE A 11 25.42 -3.95 11.56
CA ILE A 11 24.11 -4.52 11.95
C ILE A 11 23.37 -3.56 12.88
N TYR A 12 24.06 -3.00 13.88
CA TYR A 12 23.49 -1.97 14.75
C TYR A 12 22.96 -0.78 13.94
N TRP A 13 23.74 -0.26 12.99
CA TRP A 13 23.33 0.84 12.14
C TRP A 13 22.14 0.49 11.23
N PHE A 14 22.09 -0.71 10.66
CA PHE A 14 20.95 -1.15 9.85
C PHE A 14 19.67 -1.18 10.68
N ILE A 15 19.73 -1.71 11.91
CA ILE A 15 18.58 -1.72 12.83
C ILE A 15 18.18 -0.29 13.17
N SER A 16 19.11 0.57 13.57
CA SER A 16 18.82 1.97 13.92
C SER A 16 18.18 2.73 12.77
N ILE A 17 18.71 2.58 11.55
CA ILE A 17 18.16 3.22 10.35
C ILE A 17 16.77 2.67 10.03
N GLY A 18 16.59 1.35 10.07
CA GLY A 18 15.29 0.73 9.84
C GLY A 18 14.23 1.22 10.81
N LEU A 19 14.58 1.37 12.09
CA LEU A 19 13.70 1.96 13.11
C LEU A 19 13.39 3.42 12.81
N ILE A 20 14.39 4.24 12.46
CA ILE A 20 14.19 5.66 12.15
C ILE A 20 13.28 5.83 10.93
N VAL A 21 13.58 5.15 9.82
CA VAL A 21 12.80 5.25 8.58
C VAL A 21 11.40 4.68 8.78
N GLY A 22 11.28 3.53 9.46
CA GLY A 22 9.98 2.94 9.81
C GLY A 22 9.13 3.86 10.69
N PHE A 23 9.75 4.55 11.65
CA PHE A 23 9.07 5.54 12.49
C PHE A 23 8.58 6.73 11.66
N ILE A 24 9.46 7.29 10.82
CA ILE A 24 9.14 8.39 9.92
C ILE A 24 7.94 8.01 9.05
N ILE A 25 8.04 6.92 8.29
CA ILE A 25 6.98 6.49 7.37
C ILE A 25 5.69 6.18 8.13
N GLY A 26 5.77 5.51 9.29
CA GLY A 26 4.60 5.21 10.09
C GLY A 26 3.87 6.44 10.60
N ILE A 27 4.57 7.54 10.90
CA ILE A 27 3.94 8.82 11.24
C ILE A 27 3.37 9.51 10.00
N PHE A 28 4.10 9.52 8.89
CA PHE A 28 3.67 10.20 7.67
C PHE A 28 2.43 9.57 7.03
N ILE A 29 2.35 8.24 7.02
CA ILE A 29 1.20 7.50 6.45
C ILE A 29 0.01 7.47 7.42
N GLY A 30 0.26 7.53 8.73
CA GLY A 30 -0.80 7.60 9.74
C GLY A 30 -1.72 6.37 9.71
N GLY A 31 -3.03 6.59 9.62
CA GLY A 31 -4.06 5.54 9.72
C GLY A 31 -4.43 4.87 8.39
N GLU A 32 -3.89 5.34 7.26
CA GLU A 32 -4.25 4.84 5.94
C GLU A 32 -3.43 3.63 5.49
N GLY A 33 -2.28 3.37 6.12
CA GLY A 33 -1.40 2.24 5.81
C GLY A 33 -1.21 1.27 6.97
N VAL A 34 -0.09 0.54 6.97
CA VAL A 34 0.18 -0.41 8.06
C VAL A 34 0.41 0.34 9.37
N SER A 35 0.07 -0.30 10.49
CA SER A 35 0.30 0.28 11.82
C SER A 35 1.76 0.71 12.03
N LEU A 36 1.99 1.70 12.91
CA LEU A 36 3.34 2.16 13.27
C LEU A 36 4.26 1.01 13.70
N LYS A 37 3.74 0.05 14.49
CA LYS A 37 4.51 -1.13 14.91
C LYS A 37 4.94 -2.00 13.73
N ALA A 38 4.06 -2.17 12.74
CA ALA A 38 4.38 -2.90 11.53
C ALA A 38 5.40 -2.14 10.67
N ASN A 39 5.28 -0.82 10.52
CA ASN A 39 6.27 0.00 9.82
C ASN A 39 7.66 -0.07 10.48
N LEU A 40 7.74 -0.05 11.82
CA LEU A 40 9.01 -0.24 12.54
C LEU A 40 9.61 -1.62 12.29
N PHE A 41 8.81 -2.67 12.40
CA PHE A 41 9.25 -4.04 12.17
C PHE A 41 9.77 -4.23 10.73
N TRP A 42 8.98 -3.84 9.73
CA TRP A 42 9.34 -3.96 8.32
C TRP A 42 10.49 -3.02 7.94
N GLY A 43 10.63 -1.87 8.61
CA GLY A 43 11.77 -0.97 8.44
C GLY A 43 13.08 -1.64 8.86
N VAL A 44 13.11 -2.30 10.02
CA VAL A 44 14.29 -3.06 10.47
C VAL A 44 14.61 -4.23 9.54
N VAL A 45 13.60 -5.03 9.18
CA VAL A 45 13.78 -6.19 8.30
C VAL A 45 14.35 -5.76 6.95
N SER A 46 13.79 -4.71 6.34
CA SER A 46 14.26 -4.22 5.04
C SER A 46 15.64 -3.57 5.11
N ALA A 47 15.94 -2.80 6.14
CA ALA A 47 17.26 -2.19 6.30
C ALA A 47 18.37 -3.24 6.46
N ILE A 48 18.12 -4.33 7.21
CA ILE A 48 19.08 -5.43 7.34
C ILE A 48 19.33 -6.11 5.99
N ILE A 49 18.25 -6.54 5.32
CA ILE A 49 18.34 -7.26 4.04
C ILE A 49 19.02 -6.38 2.99
N MET A 50 18.59 -5.14 2.85
CA MET A 50 19.14 -4.23 1.83
C MET A 50 20.57 -3.81 2.18
N GLY A 51 20.87 -3.53 3.44
CA GLY A 51 22.22 -3.21 3.88
C GLY A 51 23.21 -4.35 3.60
N GLU A 52 22.81 -5.59 3.88
CA GLU A 52 23.59 -6.78 3.55
C GLU A 52 23.85 -6.89 2.04
N ILE A 53 22.81 -6.73 1.21
CA ILE A 53 22.93 -6.73 -0.25
C ILE A 53 23.89 -5.63 -0.72
N GLY A 54 23.78 -4.42 -0.16
CA GLY A 54 24.67 -3.31 -0.47
C GLY A 54 26.13 -3.63 -0.19
N VAL A 55 26.42 -4.23 0.96
CA VAL A 55 27.78 -4.67 1.34
C VAL A 55 28.28 -5.76 0.39
N GLN A 56 27.49 -6.79 0.10
CA GLN A 56 27.91 -7.93 -0.72
C GLN A 56 28.16 -7.54 -2.18
N LEU A 57 27.38 -6.59 -2.71
CA LEU A 57 27.54 -6.08 -4.08
C LEU A 57 28.61 -4.98 -4.19
N GLY A 58 29.23 -4.58 -3.08
CA GLY A 58 30.18 -3.46 -3.05
C GLY A 58 29.55 -2.12 -3.44
N LEU A 59 28.23 -2.00 -3.27
CA LEU A 59 27.48 -0.79 -3.59
C LEU A 59 27.56 0.18 -2.40
N SER A 60 28.49 1.13 -2.47
CA SER A 60 28.65 2.18 -1.45
C SER A 60 28.92 1.63 -0.03
N ASP A 61 28.84 2.50 0.97
CA ASP A 61 28.62 2.10 2.36
C ASP A 61 27.24 1.43 2.49
N GLY A 62 27.20 0.17 2.93
CA GLY A 62 25.96 -0.59 3.10
C GLY A 62 24.96 0.10 4.01
N VAL A 63 25.41 0.96 4.93
CA VAL A 63 24.55 1.78 5.78
C VAL A 63 23.75 2.77 4.94
N TRP A 64 24.40 3.48 4.02
CA TRP A 64 23.72 4.39 3.11
C TRP A 64 22.75 3.65 2.17
N PHE A 65 23.16 2.50 1.65
CA PHE A 65 22.30 1.71 0.79
C PHE A 65 21.06 1.20 1.54
N SER A 66 21.21 0.74 2.79
CA SER A 66 20.08 0.35 3.65
C SER A 66 19.10 1.50 3.86
N PHE A 67 19.59 2.73 4.09
CA PHE A 67 18.76 3.91 4.25
C PHE A 67 17.89 4.15 3.02
N VAL A 68 18.50 4.26 1.84
CA VAL A 68 17.78 4.60 0.60
C VAL A 68 16.81 3.49 0.20
N ALA A 69 17.20 2.22 0.32
CA ALA A 69 16.39 1.09 -0.12
C ALA A 69 15.21 0.78 0.83
N THR A 70 15.28 1.19 2.10
CA THR A 70 14.18 1.01 3.07
C THR A 70 12.94 1.83 2.70
N TRP A 71 13.09 3.01 2.10
CA TRP A 71 11.96 3.86 1.68
C TRP A 71 11.03 3.19 0.65
N PRO A 72 11.50 2.76 -0.54
CA PRO A 72 10.65 2.12 -1.52
C PRO A 72 10.11 0.78 -1.03
N PHE A 73 10.86 0.06 -0.18
CA PHE A 73 10.37 -1.17 0.43
C PHE A 73 9.14 -0.92 1.32
N LEU A 74 9.24 0.04 2.25
CA LEU A 74 8.13 0.39 3.13
C LEU A 74 6.97 1.00 2.35
N PHE A 75 7.25 1.77 1.29
CA PHE A 75 6.20 2.23 0.37
C PHE A 75 5.42 1.05 -0.23
N LEU A 76 6.10 0.03 -0.75
CA LEU A 76 5.44 -1.18 -1.29
C LEU A 76 4.62 -1.91 -0.23
N VAL A 77 5.18 -2.11 0.97
CA VAL A 77 4.45 -2.75 2.08
C VAL A 77 3.15 -2.01 2.40
N ASN A 78 3.18 -0.68 2.44
CA ASN A 78 1.99 0.13 2.70
C ASN A 78 1.00 0.10 1.52
N ALA A 79 1.48 0.19 0.28
CA ALA A 79 0.64 0.12 -0.92
C ALA A 79 -0.10 -1.23 -1.03
N PHE A 80 0.60 -2.35 -0.79
CA PHE A 80 -0.04 -3.67 -0.78
C PHE A 80 -1.00 -3.85 0.39
N HIS A 81 -0.73 -3.24 1.55
CA HIS A 81 -1.66 -3.28 2.67
C HIS A 81 -2.97 -2.58 2.34
N GLN A 82 -2.91 -1.40 1.72
CA GLN A 82 -4.11 -0.65 1.29
C GLN A 82 -4.95 -1.46 0.30
N HIS A 83 -4.32 -2.02 -0.74
CA HIS A 83 -5.03 -2.83 -1.72
C HIS A 83 -5.72 -4.06 -1.09
N HIS A 84 -5.08 -4.72 -0.13
CA HIS A 84 -5.69 -5.87 0.55
C HIS A 84 -6.85 -5.46 1.47
N VAL A 85 -6.78 -4.27 2.09
CA VAL A 85 -7.90 -3.72 2.87
C VAL A 85 -9.08 -3.39 1.96
N GLU A 86 -8.84 -2.81 0.79
CA GLU A 86 -9.86 -2.53 -0.24
C GLU A 86 -10.49 -3.83 -0.78
N ASP A 87 -9.69 -4.86 -1.04
CA ASP A 87 -10.18 -6.16 -1.52
C ASP A 87 -11.03 -6.89 -0.47
N ILE A 88 -10.69 -6.80 0.83
CA ILE A 88 -11.43 -7.46 1.91
C ILE A 88 -12.71 -6.72 2.27
N LEU A 89 -12.69 -5.38 2.31
CA LEU A 89 -13.88 -4.59 2.64
C LEU A 89 -14.92 -4.64 1.52
N GLY A 90 -14.56 -5.23 0.37
CA GLY A 90 -15.39 -5.26 -0.81
C GLY A 90 -15.44 -3.88 -1.44
N GLU A 91 -15.52 -3.87 -2.75
CA GLU A 91 -15.84 -2.68 -3.55
C GLU A 91 -17.16 -2.09 -3.03
N ILE A 92 -17.10 -1.18 -2.05
CA ILE A 92 -18.28 -0.54 -1.48
C ILE A 92 -18.80 0.37 -2.58
N GLU A 93 -19.77 -0.17 -3.31
CA GLU A 93 -20.75 0.53 -4.12
C GLU A 93 -20.17 1.67 -4.96
N HIS A 94 -19.90 1.42 -6.24
CA HIS A 94 -20.05 2.48 -7.24
C HIS A 94 -21.55 2.84 -7.34
N PRO A 95 -22.06 3.95 -6.76
CA PRO A 95 -23.48 4.34 -6.90
C PRO A 95 -23.85 4.70 -8.35
N ALA A 96 -22.88 4.74 -9.26
CA ALA A 96 -23.09 4.95 -10.67
C ALA A 96 -23.95 3.84 -11.32
N HIS A 97 -23.83 2.59 -10.86
CA HIS A 97 -24.56 1.47 -11.47
C HIS A 97 -26.04 1.42 -11.03
N LEU A 98 -26.35 1.78 -9.78
CA LEU A 98 -27.73 1.78 -9.27
C LEU A 98 -28.55 2.94 -9.86
N THR A 99 -27.94 4.11 -10.03
CA THR A 99 -28.65 5.29 -10.57
C THR A 99 -29.11 5.07 -12.02
N GLY A 100 -28.32 4.36 -12.82
CA GLY A 100 -28.69 3.97 -14.20
C GLY A 100 -29.90 3.03 -14.25
N GLN A 101 -29.94 2.03 -13.37
CA GLN A 101 -31.06 1.06 -13.34
C GLN A 101 -32.36 1.67 -12.84
N PHE A 102 -32.33 2.52 -11.81
CA PHE A 102 -33.53 3.21 -11.33
C PHE A 102 -34.12 4.16 -12.38
N ARG A 103 -33.26 4.88 -13.11
CA ARG A 103 -33.68 5.80 -14.17
C ARG A 103 -34.29 5.06 -15.37
N MET A 104 -33.74 3.90 -15.73
CA MET A 104 -34.28 3.04 -16.79
C MET A 104 -35.64 2.45 -16.39
N ASN A 105 -35.79 1.91 -15.18
CA ASN A 105 -37.03 1.31 -14.70
C ASN A 105 -38.19 2.34 -14.65
N LYS A 106 -37.92 3.58 -14.19
CA LYS A 106 -38.92 4.66 -14.19
C LYS A 106 -39.39 5.02 -15.61
N LYS A 107 -38.46 5.14 -16.56
CA LYS A 107 -38.78 5.50 -17.95
C LYS A 107 -39.56 4.40 -18.67
N THR A 108 -39.33 3.14 -18.32
CA THR A 108 -40.11 2.01 -18.85
C THR A 108 -41.53 2.02 -18.31
N ARG A 109 -41.73 2.25 -16.99
CA ARG A 109 -43.08 2.36 -16.41
C ARG A 109 -43.91 3.51 -16.95
N GLU A 110 -43.30 4.66 -17.21
CA GLU A 110 -44.00 5.81 -17.80
C GLU A 110 -44.41 5.56 -19.26
N ARG A 111 -43.60 4.81 -20.02
CA ARG A 111 -43.97 4.40 -21.38
C ARG A 111 -45.12 3.40 -21.41
N ASP A 112 -45.16 2.44 -20.49
CA ASP A 112 -46.26 1.47 -20.44
C ASP A 112 -47.58 2.14 -20.03
N LYS A 113 -47.57 3.02 -19.02
CA LYS A 113 -48.74 3.82 -18.67
C LYS A 113 -49.26 4.68 -19.83
N SER A 114 -48.35 5.27 -20.61
CA SER A 114 -48.76 6.09 -21.76
C SER A 114 -49.42 5.26 -22.86
N LYS A 115 -49.03 4.00 -23.04
CA LYS A 115 -49.65 3.09 -24.01
C LYS A 115 -51.03 2.62 -23.55
N ASP A 116 -51.18 2.34 -22.26
CA ASP A 116 -52.48 1.96 -21.69
C ASP A 116 -53.51 3.09 -21.82
N VAL A 117 -53.11 4.35 -21.61
CA VAL A 117 -54.00 5.51 -21.78
C VAL A 117 -54.37 5.73 -23.24
N ALA A 118 -53.44 5.53 -24.18
CA ALA A 118 -53.70 5.69 -25.61
C ALA A 118 -54.63 4.61 -26.20
N ASN A 119 -54.75 3.45 -25.57
CA ASN A 119 -55.56 2.33 -26.06
C ASN A 119 -57.01 2.35 -25.53
N VAL A 120 -57.35 3.30 -24.65
CA VAL A 120 -58.67 3.49 -24.03
C VAL A 120 -59.43 4.69 -24.64
N THR A 121 -58.82 5.39 -25.61
CA THR A 121 -59.42 6.52 -26.35
C THR A 121 -59.71 6.14 -27.78
#